data_AF-A0A5B0EMV4-F1
#
_entry.id   AF-A0A5B0EMV4-F1
#
_cell.length_a   1.000
_cell.length_b   1.000
_cell.length_c   1.000
_cell.angle_alpha   90.00
_cell.angle_beta   90.00
_cell.angle_gamma   90.00
#
_symmetry.space_group_name_H-M   'P 1'
#
loop_
_entity.id
_entity.type
_entity.pdbx_description
1 polymer ?
#
loop_
_entity_poly.entity_id
_entity_poly.type
_entity_poly.pdbx_seq_one_letter_code
_entity_poly.pdbx_strand_id
1 'polypeptide(L)'
;MDMKSMSKWLGAIVLCVALLPLWVNAATPDYSHVMILVKRGVLASGDQEKAGSSVDSLKALKVLVPDMRPLVPASRERTNAQLQALQRHRLDRYFIVDTHKLTEHQAESLLDKLRQNPLVESAEFEPRVEGMDEDNGEPIEKLARKNIPDFTGQQNYLHGKAAVGTYKIGGVNAVEAWKISGGKGQDMQVVSAEIDRWAEEHVDLPKANLEIDVGAVTGSHDTASAGIIASQENGFGTTGIVPYTKLGYLHWGTDRLLQLADKLSEGDVVQIGVHIRKKEPFSEVGCTDNCFMPIEDNRTVRDIISYLVEEKGVHVVEAAANGNINLDHPFFDGYYDRNVFDSGAIYAGAVNPQTGLRAYYSEFGSRVDLFSWGLNVTTTAWSVSNPTTGYTHTFSGTSSANPIIAGVVASLQGIARAKGLGNIPPKELRKLLVETGYPQINGNRTEIGVQPDLEVAIEKMLADGADKPPTGRLAVPEEVASGETFSAHVYAQSPTNKPLTYRWTATRFMPPIGNTQTMSFTAPTVTADTRGTLSVDVSDGTHTITLTEHLNIKAPAGGGECGDIPAWDDGKVYDVAKEEVAFKEKKYIQNFWNQNKQPDLHSAEFGKEWKLGVDCP
;
A
#
# COMPACT_ATOMS: atom_id res chain seq x y z
N MET A 1 26.18 -89.10 -6.91
CA MET A 1 25.88 -89.73 -5.61
C MET A 1 25.77 -88.60 -4.60
N ASP A 2 24.58 -88.02 -4.50
CA ASP A 2 23.48 -88.49 -3.62
C ASP A 2 23.59 -87.75 -2.28
N MET A 3 22.73 -86.77 -2.04
CA MET A 3 21.35 -86.89 -1.50
C MET A 3 21.33 -86.90 0.02
N LYS A 4 20.54 -85.95 0.54
CA LYS A 4 19.57 -86.08 1.65
C LYS A 4 20.17 -86.22 3.05
N SER A 5 19.98 -85.21 3.91
CA SER A 5 18.77 -84.91 4.70
C SER A 5 18.57 -85.85 5.88
N MET A 6 18.66 -85.29 7.10
CA MET A 6 17.66 -85.38 8.18
C MET A 6 18.08 -84.40 9.31
N SER A 7 17.28 -83.36 9.60
CA SER A 7 16.25 -83.31 10.67
C SER A 7 16.87 -83.44 12.06
N LYS A 8 16.71 -82.55 13.04
CA LYS A 8 15.76 -81.48 13.39
C LYS A 8 16.49 -80.62 14.42
N TRP A 9 16.09 -79.36 14.61
CA TRP A 9 15.81 -78.71 15.91
C TRP A 9 15.42 -77.27 15.56
N LEU A 10 14.11 -77.03 15.56
CA LEU A 10 13.52 -75.70 15.49
C LEU A 10 13.86 -74.97 16.79
N GLY A 11 14.68 -73.93 16.70
CA GLY A 11 14.80 -72.88 17.70
C GLY A 11 14.46 -71.56 17.02
N ALA A 12 13.23 -71.09 17.22
CA ALA A 12 12.80 -69.78 16.74
C ALA A 12 13.55 -68.70 17.54
N ILE A 13 14.52 -68.03 16.90
CA ILE A 13 14.99 -66.72 17.32
C ILE A 13 14.39 -65.73 16.33
N VAL A 14 13.26 -65.15 16.73
CA VAL A 14 12.69 -63.96 16.10
C VAL A 14 13.67 -62.83 16.39
N LEU A 15 14.41 -62.40 15.37
CA LEU A 15 15.18 -61.18 15.42
C LEU A 15 14.17 -60.02 15.36
N CYS A 16 13.83 -59.45 16.51
CA CYS A 16 13.14 -58.17 16.60
C CYS A 16 14.05 -57.08 16.02
N VAL A 17 14.00 -56.89 14.71
CA VAL A 17 14.39 -55.63 14.09
C VAL A 17 13.31 -54.64 14.51
N ALA A 18 13.61 -53.80 15.49
CA ALA A 18 12.81 -52.64 15.82
C ALA A 18 12.87 -51.68 14.62
N LEU A 19 11.97 -51.89 13.66
CA LEU A 19 11.49 -50.86 12.76
C LEU A 19 10.74 -49.86 13.65
N LEU A 20 11.46 -48.88 14.19
CA LEU A 20 10.84 -47.65 14.62
C LEU A 20 10.34 -46.98 13.34
N PRO A 21 9.02 -46.81 13.13
CA PRO A 21 8.57 -45.91 12.09
C PRO A 21 9.12 -44.54 12.47
N LEU A 22 9.91 -43.93 11.58
CA LEU A 22 10.06 -42.48 11.57
C LEU A 22 8.65 -41.95 11.37
N TRP A 23 8.02 -41.48 12.44
CA TRP A 23 6.82 -40.68 12.37
C TRP A 23 7.27 -39.39 11.69
N VAL A 24 7.15 -39.34 10.37
CA VAL A 24 6.89 -38.07 9.68
C VAL A 24 5.58 -37.62 10.29
N ASN A 25 5.64 -36.72 11.26
CA ASN A 25 4.45 -36.03 11.75
C ASN A 25 3.91 -35.29 10.53
N ALA A 26 2.91 -35.87 9.87
CA ALA A 26 1.99 -35.09 9.05
C ALA A 26 1.54 -33.95 9.95
N ALA A 27 1.97 -32.74 9.63
CA ALA A 27 1.81 -31.61 10.50
C ALA A 27 0.29 -31.44 10.73
N THR A 28 -0.18 -31.54 11.99
CA THR A 28 -1.61 -31.41 12.35
C THR A 28 -2.11 -30.00 12.00
N PRO A 29 -3.25 -29.81 11.30
CA PRO A 29 -3.68 -28.47 10.87
C PRO A 29 -3.84 -27.48 12.03
N ASP A 30 -3.62 -26.19 11.76
CA ASP A 30 -3.87 -25.13 12.73
C ASP A 30 -5.37 -24.86 12.77
N TYR A 31 -6.04 -25.53 13.70
CA TYR A 31 -7.46 -25.36 13.98
C TYR A 31 -7.70 -24.25 15.02
N SER A 32 -6.80 -23.28 15.17
CA SER A 32 -6.91 -22.25 16.22
C SER A 32 -7.96 -21.20 15.90
N HIS A 33 -8.21 -20.86 14.63
CA HIS A 33 -9.17 -19.83 14.27
C HIS A 33 -9.97 -20.14 13.00
N VAL A 34 -11.26 -19.84 13.03
CA VAL A 34 -12.15 -19.81 11.86
C VAL A 34 -12.49 -18.37 11.51
N MET A 35 -12.22 -17.98 10.26
CA MET A 35 -12.65 -16.72 9.67
C MET A 35 -14.02 -16.90 9.02
N ILE A 36 -14.96 -16.02 9.34
CA ILE A 36 -16.33 -16.05 8.85
C ILE A 36 -16.61 -14.72 8.16
N LEU A 37 -17.03 -14.78 6.89
CA LEU A 37 -17.62 -13.66 6.19
C LEU A 37 -19.15 -13.76 6.30
N VAL A 38 -19.81 -12.83 6.98
CA VAL A 38 -21.29 -12.82 7.07
C VAL A 38 -21.89 -12.11 5.86
N LYS A 39 -23.07 -12.55 5.38
CA LYS A 39 -23.74 -11.95 4.21
C LYS A 39 -24.09 -10.47 4.39
N ARG A 40 -24.19 -9.73 3.28
CA ARG A 40 -24.63 -8.32 3.28
C ARG A 40 -26.03 -8.21 3.92
N GLY A 41 -26.24 -7.17 4.72
CA GLY A 41 -27.51 -6.92 5.41
C GLY A 41 -27.65 -7.58 6.79
N VAL A 42 -26.78 -8.55 7.15
CA VAL A 42 -26.75 -9.13 8.50
C VAL A 42 -26.35 -8.07 9.55
N LEU A 43 -25.51 -7.11 9.18
CA LEU A 43 -24.97 -6.06 10.07
C LEU A 43 -25.59 -4.66 9.88
N ALA A 44 -26.61 -4.52 9.02
CA ALA A 44 -27.13 -3.19 8.68
C ALA A 44 -27.83 -2.52 9.89
N SER A 45 -27.30 -1.37 10.27
CA SER A 45 -27.93 -0.35 11.11
C SER A 45 -28.24 0.89 10.26
N GLY A 46 -29.34 0.86 9.51
CA GLY A 46 -29.80 1.99 8.71
C GLY A 46 -31.20 1.72 8.16
N ASP A 47 -32.10 2.66 8.44
CA ASP A 47 -33.56 2.67 8.26
C ASP A 47 -34.40 1.89 9.29
N GLN A 48 -35.23 2.67 10.01
CA GLN A 48 -35.94 2.37 11.26
C GLN A 48 -37.03 1.27 11.20
N GLU A 49 -37.06 0.42 10.18
CA GLU A 49 -37.95 -0.76 10.14
C GLU A 49 -37.22 -2.12 10.16
N LYS A 50 -35.87 -2.16 10.01
CA LYS A 50 -35.10 -3.43 9.94
C LYS A 50 -34.08 -3.68 11.06
N ALA A 51 -33.92 -2.77 12.02
CA ALA A 51 -32.95 -2.94 13.11
C ALA A 51 -33.23 -4.16 14.03
N GLY A 52 -34.49 -4.65 14.07
CA GLY A 52 -34.83 -5.87 14.81
C GLY A 52 -34.27 -7.15 14.18
N SER A 53 -34.29 -7.27 12.86
CA SER A 53 -33.89 -8.50 12.17
C SER A 53 -32.37 -8.69 12.07
N SER A 54 -31.59 -7.60 11.97
CA SER A 54 -30.11 -7.66 11.98
C SER A 54 -29.56 -8.06 13.35
N VAL A 55 -30.11 -7.47 14.42
CA VAL A 55 -29.77 -7.83 15.81
C VAL A 55 -30.12 -9.29 16.10
N ASP A 56 -31.27 -9.78 15.62
CA ASP A 56 -31.67 -11.17 15.83
C ASP A 56 -30.86 -12.16 14.99
N SER A 57 -30.42 -11.76 13.79
CA SER A 57 -29.52 -12.56 12.94
C SER A 57 -28.13 -12.74 13.59
N LEU A 58 -27.54 -11.67 14.12
CA LEU A 58 -26.28 -11.73 14.86
C LEU A 58 -26.41 -12.56 16.15
N LYS A 59 -27.51 -12.41 16.88
CA LYS A 59 -27.80 -13.26 18.05
C LYS A 59 -27.86 -14.73 17.67
N ALA A 60 -28.53 -15.08 16.57
CA ALA A 60 -28.62 -16.46 16.09
C ALA A 60 -27.24 -17.04 15.75
N LEU A 61 -26.35 -16.26 15.13
CA LEU A 61 -24.98 -16.72 14.85
C LEU A 61 -24.16 -16.86 16.14
N LYS A 62 -24.33 -15.94 17.10
CA LYS A 62 -23.71 -16.02 18.43
C LYS A 62 -24.18 -17.20 19.28
N VAL A 63 -25.35 -17.79 19.00
CA VAL A 63 -25.74 -19.06 19.64
C VAL A 63 -24.84 -20.21 19.18
N LEU A 64 -24.42 -20.21 17.90
CA LEU A 64 -23.52 -21.22 17.34
C LEU A 64 -22.05 -20.96 17.69
N VAL A 65 -21.62 -19.70 17.66
CA VAL A 65 -20.25 -19.26 17.96
C VAL A 65 -20.26 -18.08 18.94
N PRO A 66 -20.41 -18.34 20.26
CA PRO A 66 -20.55 -17.28 21.28
C PRO A 66 -19.37 -16.30 21.33
N ASP A 67 -18.17 -16.81 21.07
CA ASP A 67 -16.91 -16.06 21.18
C ASP A 67 -16.50 -15.37 19.86
N MET A 68 -17.39 -15.33 18.85
CA MET A 68 -17.11 -14.62 17.60
C MET A 68 -16.85 -13.13 17.85
N ARG A 69 -15.76 -12.61 17.29
CA ARG A 69 -15.40 -11.18 17.35
C ARG A 69 -15.16 -10.61 15.95
N PRO A 70 -15.49 -9.33 15.69
CA PRO A 70 -15.13 -8.70 14.42
C PRO A 70 -13.62 -8.77 14.18
N LEU A 71 -13.22 -9.05 12.93
CA LEU A 71 -11.82 -9.00 12.53
C LEU A 71 -11.27 -7.58 12.63
N VAL A 72 -12.06 -6.60 12.17
CA VAL A 72 -11.81 -5.17 12.37
C VAL A 72 -12.55 -4.71 13.63
N PRO A 73 -11.88 -4.41 14.75
CA PRO A 73 -12.56 -3.99 15.98
C PRO A 73 -13.32 -2.69 15.77
N ALA A 74 -14.48 -2.48 16.38
CA ALA A 74 -15.19 -1.20 16.28
C ALA A 74 -14.34 -0.05 16.88
N SER A 75 -14.28 1.09 16.20
CA SER A 75 -13.60 2.30 16.70
C SER A 75 -14.48 3.52 16.45
N ARG A 76 -14.59 4.38 17.49
CA ARG A 76 -15.31 5.66 17.41
C ARG A 76 -14.50 6.74 16.66
N GLU A 77 -13.23 6.49 16.42
CA GLU A 77 -12.33 7.41 15.72
C GLU A 77 -12.34 7.21 14.21
N ARG A 78 -12.93 6.13 13.69
CA ARG A 78 -13.01 5.90 12.25
C ARG A 78 -13.95 6.90 11.59
N THR A 79 -13.41 7.56 10.58
CA THR A 79 -14.17 8.42 9.67
C THR A 79 -15.10 7.59 8.78
N ASN A 80 -16.14 8.23 8.24
CA ASN A 80 -17.03 7.59 7.27
C ASN A 80 -16.27 7.09 6.02
N ALA A 81 -15.24 7.81 5.57
CA ALA A 81 -14.41 7.39 4.45
C ALA A 81 -13.65 6.09 4.74
N GLN A 82 -13.07 5.96 5.93
CA GLN A 82 -12.39 4.72 6.36
C GLN A 82 -13.37 3.55 6.49
N LEU A 83 -14.60 3.80 6.95
CA LEU A 83 -15.63 2.75 7.00
C LEU A 83 -16.03 2.28 5.58
N GLN A 84 -16.19 3.22 4.64
CA GLN A 84 -16.50 2.90 3.25
C GLN A 84 -15.35 2.13 2.56
N ALA A 85 -14.10 2.45 2.88
CA ALA A 85 -12.93 1.70 2.42
C ALA A 85 -13.01 0.24 2.87
N LEU A 86 -13.20 0.00 4.18
CA LEU A 86 -13.37 -1.37 4.71
C LEU A 86 -14.54 -2.12 4.04
N GLN A 87 -15.65 -1.43 3.76
CA GLN A 87 -16.83 -2.00 3.09
C GLN A 87 -16.57 -2.45 1.64
N ARG A 88 -15.77 -1.69 0.86
CA ARG A 88 -15.39 -2.07 -0.51
C ARG A 88 -14.66 -3.41 -0.53
N HIS A 89 -13.87 -3.67 0.50
CA HIS A 89 -13.10 -4.91 0.69
C HIS A 89 -13.77 -5.91 1.64
N ARG A 90 -15.06 -5.72 1.98
CA ARG A 90 -15.85 -6.61 2.86
C ARG A 90 -15.32 -6.77 4.29
N LEU A 91 -14.30 -6.01 4.68
CA LEU A 91 -13.60 -6.09 5.98
C LEU A 91 -14.49 -5.70 7.17
N ASP A 92 -15.60 -5.00 6.92
CA ASP A 92 -16.62 -4.69 7.92
C ASP A 92 -17.49 -5.91 8.30
N ARG A 93 -17.42 -7.01 7.54
CA ARG A 93 -18.26 -8.21 7.72
C ARG A 93 -17.48 -9.47 8.10
N TYR A 94 -16.18 -9.37 8.29
CA TYR A 94 -15.37 -10.49 8.75
C TYR A 94 -15.40 -10.62 10.27
N PHE A 95 -15.56 -11.86 10.73
CA PHE A 95 -15.45 -12.26 12.13
C PHE A 95 -14.43 -13.37 12.26
N ILE A 96 -13.75 -13.40 13.40
CA ILE A 96 -12.85 -14.47 13.80
C ILE A 96 -13.48 -15.21 14.99
N VAL A 97 -13.44 -16.53 14.93
CA VAL A 97 -13.87 -17.44 15.99
C VAL A 97 -12.65 -18.21 16.46
N ASP A 98 -12.37 -18.14 17.75
CA ASP A 98 -11.31 -18.92 18.37
C ASP A 98 -11.77 -20.38 18.59
N THR A 99 -11.01 -21.31 18.04
CA THR A 99 -11.25 -22.75 18.07
C THR A 99 -10.12 -23.53 18.74
N HIS A 100 -9.15 -22.88 19.41
CA HIS A 100 -8.01 -23.56 20.08
C HIS A 100 -8.41 -24.62 21.11
N LYS A 101 -9.61 -24.49 21.69
CA LYS A 101 -10.15 -25.44 22.69
C LYS A 101 -10.84 -26.65 22.07
N LEU A 102 -11.08 -26.63 20.76
CA LEU A 102 -11.76 -27.70 20.05
C LEU A 102 -10.75 -28.74 19.56
N THR A 103 -11.17 -30.00 19.48
CA THR A 103 -10.43 -30.98 18.69
C THR A 103 -10.57 -30.67 17.20
N GLU A 104 -9.64 -31.16 16.38
CA GLU A 104 -9.69 -31.11 14.91
C GLU A 104 -11.09 -31.46 14.35
N HIS A 105 -11.62 -32.63 14.70
CA HIS A 105 -12.95 -33.05 14.26
C HIS A 105 -14.08 -32.12 14.74
N GLN A 106 -13.97 -31.54 15.94
CA GLN A 106 -14.95 -30.57 16.44
C GLN A 106 -14.87 -29.25 15.66
N ALA A 107 -13.67 -28.78 15.37
CA ALA A 107 -13.43 -27.58 14.59
C ALA A 107 -13.93 -27.75 13.14
N GLU A 108 -13.64 -28.88 12.49
CA GLU A 108 -14.16 -29.20 11.15
C GLU A 108 -15.69 -29.29 11.13
N SER A 109 -16.29 -29.94 12.12
CA SER A 109 -17.75 -30.00 12.25
C SER A 109 -18.38 -28.63 12.47
N LEU A 110 -17.70 -27.74 13.22
CA LEU A 110 -18.13 -26.35 13.37
C LEU A 110 -18.04 -25.59 12.05
N LEU A 111 -16.93 -25.74 11.33
CA LEU A 111 -16.72 -25.12 10.03
C LEU A 111 -17.82 -25.52 9.03
N ASP A 112 -18.20 -26.79 8.97
CA ASP A 112 -19.28 -27.27 8.09
C ASP A 112 -20.63 -26.68 8.46
N LYS A 113 -20.94 -26.57 9.77
CA LYS A 113 -22.16 -25.89 10.24
C LYS A 113 -22.17 -24.42 9.86
N LEU A 114 -21.03 -23.74 9.94
CA LEU A 114 -20.90 -22.34 9.54
C LEU A 114 -21.10 -22.17 8.04
N ARG A 115 -20.50 -23.04 7.21
CA ARG A 115 -20.68 -23.02 5.73
C ARG A 115 -22.13 -23.25 5.31
N GLN A 116 -22.88 -24.04 6.06
CA GLN A 116 -24.30 -24.31 5.80
C GLN A 116 -25.24 -23.23 6.38
N ASN A 117 -24.72 -22.32 7.21
CA ASN A 117 -25.55 -21.32 7.87
C ASN A 117 -26.02 -20.26 6.85
N PRO A 118 -27.34 -19.95 6.77
CA PRO A 118 -27.86 -19.02 5.78
C PRO A 118 -27.36 -17.58 5.95
N LEU A 119 -26.80 -17.21 7.10
CA LEU A 119 -26.22 -15.89 7.39
C LEU A 119 -24.75 -15.77 6.98
N VAL A 120 -24.08 -16.88 6.68
CA VAL A 120 -22.66 -16.94 6.35
C VAL A 120 -22.49 -16.97 4.83
N GLU A 121 -21.62 -16.13 4.31
CA GLU A 121 -21.22 -16.08 2.89
C GLU A 121 -20.06 -17.04 2.64
N SER A 122 -19.05 -17.03 3.52
CA SER A 122 -17.98 -18.03 3.53
C SER A 122 -17.45 -18.26 4.95
N ALA A 123 -16.90 -19.44 5.18
CA ALA A 123 -16.16 -19.77 6.40
C ALA A 123 -14.97 -20.66 6.05
N GLU A 124 -13.81 -20.30 6.56
CA GLU A 124 -12.51 -20.91 6.28
C GLU A 124 -11.64 -20.87 7.55
N PHE A 125 -10.76 -21.83 7.76
CA PHE A 125 -9.74 -21.70 8.80
C PHE A 125 -8.77 -20.58 8.45
N GLU A 126 -8.14 -19.97 9.47
CA GLU A 126 -6.94 -19.17 9.24
C GLU A 126 -5.92 -20.00 8.45
N PRO A 127 -5.27 -19.43 7.41
CA PRO A 127 -4.34 -20.19 6.61
C PRO A 127 -3.16 -20.65 7.47
N ARG A 128 -3.04 -21.97 7.60
CA ARG A 128 -1.83 -22.55 8.14
C ARG A 128 -0.74 -22.53 7.09
N VAL A 129 0.32 -21.81 7.41
CA VAL A 129 1.51 -21.75 6.58
C VAL A 129 2.44 -22.91 6.89
N GLU A 130 3.14 -23.39 5.86
CA GLU A 130 4.17 -24.41 6.00
C GLU A 130 5.47 -23.79 6.57
N GLY A 131 6.36 -24.61 7.15
CA GLY A 131 7.58 -24.12 7.80
C GLY A 131 8.69 -23.66 6.85
N MET A 132 8.58 -23.99 5.57
CA MET A 132 9.54 -23.75 4.49
C MET A 132 10.93 -24.29 4.78
N ASP A 133 11.01 -25.37 5.57
CA ASP A 133 12.28 -25.98 5.97
C ASP A 133 13.05 -26.53 4.76
N GLU A 134 12.33 -27.01 3.73
CA GLU A 134 12.92 -27.55 2.50
C GLU A 134 13.50 -26.45 1.58
N ASP A 135 13.07 -25.21 1.76
CA ASP A 135 13.59 -24.07 0.98
C ASP A 135 14.93 -23.59 1.53
N ASN A 136 15.24 -23.91 2.80
CA ASN A 136 16.48 -23.55 3.47
C ASN A 136 17.67 -24.10 2.69
N GLY A 137 18.56 -23.19 2.26
CA GLY A 137 19.79 -23.57 1.59
C GLY A 137 20.76 -24.27 2.54
N GLU A 138 21.64 -25.08 1.97
CA GLU A 138 22.76 -25.70 2.68
C GLU A 138 23.67 -24.59 3.26
N PRO A 139 23.85 -24.52 4.58
CA PRO A 139 24.71 -23.51 5.17
C PRO A 139 26.16 -23.70 4.78
N ILE A 140 26.83 -22.60 4.42
CA ILE A 140 28.28 -22.55 4.36
C ILE A 140 28.83 -22.81 5.77
N GLU A 141 29.96 -23.52 5.84
CA GLU A 141 30.63 -23.80 7.10
C GLU A 141 30.78 -22.56 7.97
N LYS A 142 30.63 -22.72 9.29
CA LYS A 142 30.66 -21.63 10.25
C LYS A 142 31.94 -20.79 10.11
N LEU A 143 31.75 -19.51 9.84
CA LEU A 143 32.82 -18.55 9.65
C LEU A 143 33.16 -17.83 10.96
N ALA A 144 34.43 -17.48 11.15
CA ALA A 144 34.80 -16.53 12.19
C ALA A 144 34.39 -15.12 11.76
N ARG A 145 33.74 -14.35 12.65
CA ARG A 145 33.21 -12.99 12.36
C ARG A 145 34.21 -12.04 11.66
N LYS A 146 35.50 -12.13 11.98
CA LYS A 146 36.57 -11.29 11.39
C LYS A 146 37.05 -11.72 10.00
N ASN A 147 36.62 -12.90 9.53
CA ASN A 147 37.10 -13.54 8.31
C ASN A 147 35.94 -13.95 7.38
N ILE A 148 34.83 -13.23 7.42
CA ILE A 148 33.70 -13.50 6.52
C ILE A 148 34.13 -13.03 5.12
N PRO A 149 34.13 -13.91 4.09
CA PRO A 149 34.41 -13.51 2.72
C PRO A 149 33.31 -12.59 2.17
N ASP A 150 33.64 -11.83 1.15
CA ASP A 150 32.64 -11.16 0.31
C ASP A 150 32.04 -12.17 -0.69
N PHE A 151 30.73 -12.39 -0.59
CA PHE A 151 29.94 -13.28 -1.44
C PHE A 151 29.12 -12.55 -2.51
N THR A 152 29.28 -11.23 -2.67
CA THR A 152 28.53 -10.44 -3.66
C THR A 152 28.78 -10.94 -5.10
N GLY A 153 29.98 -11.47 -5.39
CA GLY A 153 30.31 -12.11 -6.67
C GLY A 153 29.54 -13.40 -6.97
N GLN A 154 28.83 -13.97 -5.99
CA GLN A 154 27.96 -15.14 -6.14
C GLN A 154 26.48 -14.77 -6.20
N GLN A 155 26.09 -13.52 -5.92
CA GLN A 155 24.73 -13.01 -6.01
C GLN A 155 24.34 -12.67 -7.47
N ASN A 156 24.43 -13.65 -8.36
CA ASN A 156 24.21 -13.46 -9.81
C ASN A 156 22.81 -12.95 -10.17
N TYR A 157 21.83 -13.15 -9.29
CA TYR A 157 20.47 -12.60 -9.44
C TYR A 157 20.41 -11.07 -9.36
N LEU A 158 21.47 -10.38 -8.88
CA LEU A 158 21.56 -8.92 -8.84
C LEU A 158 21.95 -8.30 -10.18
N HIS A 159 22.56 -9.08 -11.08
CA HIS A 159 23.06 -8.60 -12.37
C HIS A 159 21.97 -8.60 -13.45
N GLY A 160 22.31 -8.19 -14.67
CA GLY A 160 21.35 -8.12 -15.76
C GLY A 160 20.96 -9.46 -16.37
N LYS A 161 20.13 -9.38 -17.41
CA LYS A 161 19.54 -10.53 -18.13
C LYS A 161 20.55 -11.56 -18.66
N ALA A 162 21.79 -11.14 -18.94
CA ALA A 162 22.80 -12.02 -19.50
C ALA A 162 23.14 -13.17 -18.53
N ALA A 163 23.11 -14.40 -19.03
CA ALA A 163 23.47 -15.56 -18.22
C ALA A 163 24.96 -15.53 -17.83
N VAL A 164 25.27 -15.98 -16.62
CA VAL A 164 26.64 -16.01 -16.07
C VAL A 164 27.04 -17.45 -15.72
N GLY A 165 28.27 -17.84 -16.07
CA GLY A 165 28.85 -19.12 -15.66
C GLY A 165 28.02 -20.33 -16.11
N THR A 166 27.59 -21.15 -15.14
CA THR A 166 26.80 -22.37 -15.36
C THR A 166 25.30 -22.11 -15.52
N TYR A 167 24.85 -20.87 -15.29
CA TYR A 167 23.45 -20.50 -15.40
C TYR A 167 23.04 -20.22 -16.86
N LYS A 168 21.75 -20.27 -17.12
CA LYS A 168 21.09 -20.09 -18.42
C LYS A 168 20.23 -18.83 -18.47
N ILE A 169 20.05 -18.17 -17.34
CA ILE A 169 19.32 -16.91 -17.22
C ILE A 169 20.06 -15.98 -16.25
N GLY A 170 19.99 -14.67 -16.48
CA GLY A 170 20.56 -13.64 -15.61
C GLY A 170 19.60 -13.19 -14.52
N GLY A 171 19.84 -11.99 -13.97
CA GLY A 171 19.15 -11.44 -12.81
C GLY A 171 18.26 -10.23 -13.10
N VAL A 172 17.98 -9.46 -12.04
CA VAL A 172 17.02 -8.34 -12.06
C VAL A 172 17.62 -6.95 -12.28
N ASN A 173 18.92 -6.88 -12.60
CA ASN A 173 19.64 -5.62 -12.87
C ASN A 173 19.67 -4.62 -11.69
N ALA A 174 19.68 -5.12 -10.46
CA ALA A 174 19.77 -4.30 -9.24
C ALA A 174 21.05 -3.44 -9.18
N VAL A 175 22.19 -3.96 -9.67
CA VAL A 175 23.46 -3.21 -9.66
C VAL A 175 23.41 -1.95 -10.54
N GLU A 176 22.61 -1.96 -11.61
CA GLU A 176 22.39 -0.76 -12.44
C GLU A 176 21.49 0.24 -11.71
N ALA A 177 20.42 -0.23 -11.05
CA ALA A 177 19.55 0.61 -10.24
C ALA A 177 20.31 1.32 -9.11
N TRP A 178 21.30 0.67 -8.49
CA TRP A 178 22.14 1.24 -7.44
C TRP A 178 22.95 2.47 -7.85
N LYS A 179 23.16 2.70 -9.14
CA LYS A 179 23.82 3.90 -9.68
C LYS A 179 22.91 5.13 -9.64
N ILE A 180 21.63 4.94 -9.33
CA ILE A 180 20.60 5.98 -9.33
C ILE A 180 20.10 6.17 -7.90
N SER A 181 20.00 7.44 -7.46
CA SER A 181 19.46 7.78 -6.13
C SER A 181 18.10 7.14 -5.91
N GLY A 182 17.89 6.55 -4.73
CA GLY A 182 16.69 5.78 -4.39
C GLY A 182 16.80 4.29 -4.75
N GLY A 183 17.68 3.89 -5.68
CA GLY A 183 17.78 2.51 -6.16
C GLY A 183 18.32 1.51 -5.13
N LYS A 184 18.95 2.00 -4.07
CA LYS A 184 19.38 1.18 -2.91
C LYS A 184 18.32 1.16 -1.79
N GLY A 185 17.12 1.70 -2.04
CA GLY A 185 16.01 1.74 -1.09
C GLY A 185 16.07 2.85 -0.06
N GLN A 186 16.80 3.96 -0.32
CA GLN A 186 16.72 5.14 0.54
C GLN A 186 15.26 5.60 0.64
N ASP A 187 14.82 5.92 1.87
CA ASP A 187 13.44 6.33 2.18
C ASP A 187 12.35 5.32 1.81
N MET A 188 12.72 4.04 1.64
CA MET A 188 11.78 2.94 1.48
C MET A 188 11.60 2.17 2.78
N GLN A 189 10.41 1.59 2.95
CA GLN A 189 10.14 0.58 3.96
C GLN A 189 9.69 -0.70 3.27
N VAL A 190 10.34 -1.80 3.64
CA VAL A 190 9.97 -3.15 3.20
C VAL A 190 9.65 -3.95 4.45
N VAL A 191 8.48 -4.56 4.53
CA VAL A 191 8.10 -5.45 5.63
C VAL A 191 8.15 -6.88 5.13
N SER A 192 8.96 -7.71 5.78
CA SER A 192 8.98 -9.15 5.57
C SER A 192 7.93 -9.80 6.47
N ALA A 193 6.97 -10.48 5.84
CA ALA A 193 5.87 -11.19 6.49
C ALA A 193 6.09 -12.69 6.37
N GLU A 194 6.68 -13.27 7.41
CA GLU A 194 7.23 -14.62 7.41
C GLU A 194 6.79 -15.42 8.65
N ILE A 195 7.00 -16.74 8.61
CA ILE A 195 6.65 -17.65 9.71
C ILE A 195 7.65 -17.58 10.87
N ASP A 196 8.94 -17.48 10.56
CA ASP A 196 10.01 -17.26 11.51
C ASP A 196 10.48 -15.80 11.45
N ARG A 197 11.34 -15.40 12.39
CA ARG A 197 11.95 -14.06 12.40
C ARG A 197 13.39 -14.15 11.94
N TRP A 198 13.86 -13.18 11.17
CA TRP A 198 15.26 -13.11 10.83
C TRP A 198 16.15 -12.93 12.07
N ALA A 199 17.40 -13.38 11.95
CA ALA A 199 18.39 -13.24 13.00
C ALA A 199 18.89 -11.79 13.09
N GLU A 200 18.32 -10.99 13.99
CA GLU A 200 18.73 -9.58 14.18
C GLU A 200 20.19 -9.41 14.60
N GLU A 201 20.76 -10.43 15.24
CA GLU A 201 22.17 -10.46 15.63
C GLU A 201 23.08 -10.94 14.49
N HIS A 202 22.50 -11.27 13.32
CA HIS A 202 23.28 -11.57 12.13
C HIS A 202 24.07 -10.34 11.72
N VAL A 203 25.37 -10.51 11.56
CA VAL A 203 26.30 -9.38 11.40
C VAL A 203 26.11 -8.60 10.10
N ASP A 204 25.39 -9.20 9.16
CA ASP A 204 25.08 -8.64 7.84
C ASP A 204 23.69 -8.01 7.75
N LEU A 205 22.81 -8.22 8.73
CA LEU A 205 21.41 -7.79 8.66
C LEU A 205 21.14 -6.54 9.52
N PRO A 206 20.21 -5.66 9.10
CA PRO A 206 19.77 -4.55 9.92
C PRO A 206 18.84 -5.03 11.05
N LYS A 207 18.65 -4.15 12.04
CA LYS A 207 17.58 -4.31 13.03
C LYS A 207 16.23 -3.92 12.41
N ALA A 208 15.14 -4.50 12.92
CA ALA A 208 13.82 -4.13 12.45
C ALA A 208 13.48 -2.67 12.79
N ASN A 209 12.98 -1.93 11.80
CA ASN A 209 12.45 -0.57 11.96
C ASN A 209 10.97 -0.56 12.40
N LEU A 210 10.26 -1.64 12.09
CA LEU A 210 8.87 -1.88 12.46
C LEU A 210 8.72 -3.34 12.83
N GLU A 211 7.96 -3.63 13.88
CA GLU A 211 7.68 -5.01 14.29
C GLU A 211 6.20 -5.18 14.66
N ILE A 212 5.61 -6.25 14.14
CA ILE A 212 4.40 -6.87 14.67
C ILE A 212 4.78 -8.32 14.96
N ASP A 213 5.23 -8.55 16.19
CA ASP A 213 5.74 -9.83 16.66
C ASP A 213 4.91 -10.33 17.85
N VAL A 214 4.61 -11.62 17.85
CA VAL A 214 3.90 -12.33 18.93
C VAL A 214 4.72 -13.50 19.48
N GLY A 215 6.04 -13.32 19.55
CA GLY A 215 6.98 -14.32 20.05
C GLY A 215 7.41 -15.30 18.98
N ALA A 216 7.61 -14.83 17.75
CA ALA A 216 8.19 -15.61 16.67
C ALA A 216 9.56 -16.15 17.09
N VAL A 217 9.84 -17.38 16.68
CA VAL A 217 11.18 -17.96 16.83
C VAL A 217 12.08 -17.40 15.73
N THR A 218 13.34 -17.15 16.05
CA THR A 218 14.33 -16.86 15.01
C THR A 218 14.54 -18.11 14.15
N GLY A 219 14.59 -17.94 12.84
CA GLY A 219 14.77 -19.05 11.92
C GLY A 219 15.53 -18.66 10.65
N SER A 220 15.79 -19.67 9.82
CA SER A 220 16.65 -19.51 8.65
C SER A 220 15.94 -18.93 7.45
N HIS A 221 14.62 -19.07 7.37
CA HIS A 221 13.86 -18.73 6.18
C HIS A 221 13.77 -17.21 6.02
N ASP A 222 13.27 -16.49 7.03
CA ASP A 222 13.26 -15.04 7.03
C ASP A 222 14.69 -14.47 7.11
N THR A 223 15.64 -15.16 7.77
CA THR A 223 17.06 -14.75 7.71
C THR A 223 17.57 -14.72 6.27
N ALA A 224 17.18 -15.67 5.42
CA ALA A 224 17.55 -15.69 4.01
C ALA A 224 16.80 -14.63 3.20
N SER A 225 15.49 -14.46 3.43
CA SER A 225 14.66 -13.41 2.81
C SER A 225 15.17 -12.00 3.13
N ALA A 226 15.44 -11.72 4.40
CA ALA A 226 15.99 -10.46 4.87
C ALA A 226 17.36 -10.14 4.23
N GLY A 227 18.22 -11.13 4.01
CA GLY A 227 19.51 -10.93 3.35
C GLY A 227 19.38 -10.54 1.88
N ILE A 228 18.46 -11.17 1.16
CA ILE A 228 18.15 -10.82 -0.23
C ILE A 228 17.64 -9.38 -0.33
N ILE A 229 16.78 -8.96 0.60
CA ILE A 229 16.19 -7.63 0.59
C ILE A 229 17.21 -6.58 1.04
N ALA A 230 17.85 -6.78 2.20
CA ALA A 230 18.48 -5.70 2.97
C ALA A 230 19.82 -6.07 3.64
N SER A 231 20.54 -7.13 3.22
CA SER A 231 21.93 -7.30 3.69
C SER A 231 22.74 -6.03 3.48
N GLN A 232 23.47 -5.63 4.51
CA GLN A 232 24.12 -4.33 4.59
C GLN A 232 25.32 -4.26 3.65
N GLU A 233 25.50 -3.13 2.97
CA GLU A 233 26.68 -2.87 2.15
C GLU A 233 27.89 -2.53 3.04
N ASN A 234 28.51 -3.55 3.63
CA ASN A 234 29.53 -3.42 4.68
C ASN A 234 30.91 -4.02 4.29
N GLY A 235 31.04 -4.55 3.07
CA GLY A 235 32.29 -5.06 2.49
C GLY A 235 32.63 -6.52 2.80
N PHE A 236 31.70 -7.29 3.38
CA PHE A 236 31.78 -8.75 3.50
C PHE A 236 30.38 -9.35 3.29
N GLY A 237 30.28 -10.68 3.31
CA GLY A 237 28.98 -11.34 3.32
C GLY A 237 28.23 -11.10 2.03
N THR A 238 27.02 -10.56 2.11
CA THR A 238 26.15 -10.30 0.96
C THR A 238 25.73 -8.84 0.94
N THR A 239 25.14 -8.38 -0.15
CA THR A 239 24.49 -7.06 -0.21
C THR A 239 23.08 -7.25 -0.76
N GLY A 240 22.09 -6.79 0.00
CA GLY A 240 20.68 -6.89 -0.39
C GLY A 240 20.36 -6.00 -1.59
N ILE A 241 19.22 -6.23 -2.26
CA ILE A 241 18.79 -5.42 -3.39
C ILE A 241 18.54 -3.96 -2.99
N VAL A 242 18.04 -3.74 -1.78
CA VAL A 242 17.78 -2.42 -1.20
C VAL A 242 18.45 -2.30 0.17
N PRO A 243 19.79 -2.24 0.23
CA PRO A 243 20.56 -2.37 1.47
C PRO A 243 20.35 -1.21 2.45
N TYR A 244 19.71 -0.12 2.01
CA TYR A 244 19.40 1.05 2.85
C TYR A 244 17.90 1.19 3.16
N THR A 245 17.09 0.19 2.81
CA THR A 245 15.67 0.18 3.19
C THR A 245 15.50 0.07 4.70
N LYS A 246 14.40 0.62 5.21
CA LYS A 246 13.91 0.31 6.56
C LYS A 246 13.24 -1.06 6.50
N LEU A 247 13.95 -2.11 6.89
CA LEU A 247 13.38 -3.45 6.97
C LEU A 247 12.48 -3.56 8.21
N GLY A 248 11.24 -3.99 8.03
CA GLY A 248 10.30 -4.30 9.10
C GLY A 248 9.93 -5.78 9.11
N TYR A 249 9.43 -6.25 10.24
CA TYR A 249 9.04 -7.63 10.46
C TYR A 249 7.54 -7.73 10.79
N LEU A 250 6.87 -8.70 10.16
CA LEU A 250 5.54 -9.16 10.52
C LEU A 250 5.60 -10.66 10.75
N HIS A 251 5.40 -11.10 11.98
CA HIS A 251 5.11 -12.52 12.23
C HIS A 251 3.78 -12.85 11.56
N TRP A 252 3.80 -13.75 10.57
CA TRP A 252 2.65 -14.09 9.74
C TRP A 252 1.39 -14.35 10.59
N GLY A 253 0.28 -13.71 10.20
CA GLY A 253 -1.04 -13.90 10.79
C GLY A 253 -2.04 -13.00 10.09
N THR A 254 -3.26 -13.50 9.89
CA THR A 254 -4.27 -12.79 9.07
C THR A 254 -4.69 -11.47 9.71
N ASP A 255 -4.93 -11.47 11.02
CA ASP A 255 -5.26 -10.25 11.75
C ASP A 255 -4.08 -9.28 11.86
N ARG A 256 -2.86 -9.81 11.97
CA ARG A 256 -1.61 -9.03 12.01
C ARG A 256 -1.32 -8.35 10.68
N LEU A 257 -1.59 -9.00 9.55
CA LEU A 257 -1.51 -8.38 8.22
C LEU A 257 -2.46 -7.17 8.10
N LEU A 258 -3.66 -7.27 8.67
CA LEU A 258 -4.59 -6.14 8.75
C LEU A 258 -4.09 -5.03 9.69
N GLN A 259 -3.51 -5.38 10.85
CA GLN A 259 -2.91 -4.39 11.76
C GLN A 259 -1.74 -3.64 11.12
N LEU A 260 -1.00 -4.31 10.23
CA LEU A 260 0.09 -3.70 9.48
C LEU A 260 -0.40 -2.54 8.61
N ALA A 261 -1.63 -2.60 8.10
CA ALA A 261 -2.21 -1.56 7.24
C ALA A 261 -2.27 -0.16 7.89
N ASP A 262 -2.26 -0.07 9.22
CA ASP A 262 -2.27 1.20 9.95
C ASP A 262 -0.87 1.72 10.29
N LYS A 263 0.17 0.95 9.97
CA LYS A 263 1.58 1.32 10.19
C LYS A 263 2.35 1.59 8.90
N LEU A 264 1.75 1.31 7.75
CA LEU A 264 2.35 1.52 6.43
C LEU A 264 1.85 2.79 5.78
N SER A 265 2.68 3.33 4.90
CA SER A 265 2.37 4.46 4.03
C SER A 265 2.30 4.01 2.57
N GLU A 266 1.65 4.81 1.73
CA GLU A 266 1.62 4.60 0.28
C GLU A 266 3.03 4.44 -0.28
N GLY A 267 3.24 3.44 -1.13
CA GLY A 267 4.51 3.08 -1.74
C GLY A 267 5.39 2.17 -0.88
N ASP A 268 5.06 1.91 0.39
CA ASP A 268 5.75 0.87 1.15
C ASP A 268 5.50 -0.51 0.55
N VAL A 269 6.39 -1.46 0.83
CA VAL A 269 6.34 -2.82 0.26
C VAL A 269 6.12 -3.84 1.36
N VAL A 270 5.21 -4.78 1.15
CA VAL A 270 5.02 -5.97 1.97
C VAL A 270 5.41 -7.20 1.15
N GLN A 271 6.43 -7.89 1.61
CA GLN A 271 6.83 -9.19 1.09
C GLN A 271 6.15 -10.27 1.93
N ILE A 272 5.35 -11.13 1.30
CA ILE A 272 4.69 -12.27 1.96
C ILE A 272 5.34 -13.56 1.46
N GLY A 273 6.25 -14.12 2.25
CA GLY A 273 7.08 -15.26 1.86
C GLY A 273 6.47 -16.62 2.17
N VAL A 274 5.21 -16.63 2.63
CA VAL A 274 4.53 -17.84 3.07
C VAL A 274 3.53 -18.39 2.05
N HIS A 275 3.28 -19.69 2.13
CA HIS A 275 2.26 -20.39 1.36
C HIS A 275 1.43 -21.32 2.25
N ILE A 276 0.30 -21.79 1.75
CA ILE A 276 -0.64 -22.66 2.48
C ILE A 276 -0.40 -24.11 2.09
N ARG A 277 -0.33 -25.02 3.07
CA ARG A 277 -0.37 -26.47 2.81
C ARG A 277 -1.81 -26.96 2.75
N LYS A 278 -2.23 -27.50 1.61
CA LYS A 278 -3.53 -28.16 1.43
C LYS A 278 -3.45 -29.61 1.93
N LYS A 279 -4.62 -30.19 2.14
CA LYS A 279 -4.75 -31.62 2.47
C LYS A 279 -4.35 -32.45 1.26
N GLU A 280 -3.45 -33.40 1.47
CA GLU A 280 -3.01 -34.35 0.45
C GLU A 280 -3.86 -35.64 0.47
N PRO A 281 -4.19 -36.20 -0.71
CA PRO A 281 -4.01 -35.60 -2.02
C PRO A 281 -5.02 -34.48 -2.29
N PHE A 282 -4.63 -33.47 -3.07
CA PHE A 282 -5.54 -32.48 -3.63
C PHE A 282 -5.92 -32.90 -5.07
N SER A 283 -6.77 -33.93 -5.10
CA SER A 283 -7.06 -34.72 -6.31
C SER A 283 -7.70 -33.92 -7.44
N GLU A 284 -8.44 -32.86 -7.10
CA GLU A 284 -9.22 -32.06 -8.04
C GLU A 284 -8.35 -31.23 -8.98
N VAL A 285 -7.08 -31.01 -8.60
CA VAL A 285 -6.04 -30.36 -9.42
C VAL A 285 -4.87 -31.29 -9.72
N GLY A 286 -5.01 -32.59 -9.42
CA GLY A 286 -3.99 -33.59 -9.73
C GLY A 286 -2.75 -33.56 -8.83
N CYS A 287 -2.80 -32.88 -7.68
CA CYS A 287 -1.68 -32.85 -6.74
C CYS A 287 -1.76 -34.01 -5.74
N THR A 288 -0.67 -34.77 -5.63
CA THR A 288 -0.62 -35.99 -4.79
C THR A 288 0.25 -35.87 -3.54
N ASP A 289 1.22 -34.97 -3.57
CA ASP A 289 2.18 -34.73 -2.49
C ASP A 289 2.67 -33.28 -2.61
N ASN A 290 3.07 -32.69 -1.48
CA ASN A 290 3.47 -31.29 -1.34
C ASN A 290 2.49 -30.31 -2.00
N CYS A 291 1.21 -30.42 -1.65
CA CYS A 291 0.16 -29.59 -2.24
C CYS A 291 0.10 -28.22 -1.58
N PHE A 292 0.87 -27.28 -2.11
CA PHE A 292 0.93 -25.90 -1.63
C PHE A 292 0.14 -24.94 -2.51
N MET A 293 -0.44 -23.90 -1.90
CA MET A 293 -1.20 -22.87 -2.60
C MET A 293 -0.76 -21.46 -2.16
N PRO A 294 -0.88 -20.44 -3.02
CA PRO A 294 -0.66 -19.04 -2.65
C PRO A 294 -1.53 -18.64 -1.44
N ILE A 295 -1.08 -17.64 -0.69
CA ILE A 295 -1.74 -17.25 0.56
C ILE A 295 -3.14 -16.65 0.31
N GLU A 296 -3.37 -16.07 -0.87
CA GLU A 296 -4.67 -15.62 -1.36
C GLU A 296 -5.70 -16.75 -1.64
N ASP A 297 -5.31 -18.04 -1.57
CA ASP A 297 -6.28 -19.15 -1.52
C ASP A 297 -7.22 -19.00 -0.30
N ASN A 298 -6.79 -18.29 0.74
CA ASN A 298 -7.66 -17.82 1.81
C ASN A 298 -8.34 -16.49 1.43
N ARG A 299 -9.68 -16.48 1.41
CA ARG A 299 -10.46 -15.29 0.99
C ARG A 299 -10.25 -14.07 1.89
N THR A 300 -10.06 -14.27 3.19
CA THR A 300 -9.88 -13.17 4.15
C THR A 300 -8.56 -12.45 3.87
N VAL A 301 -7.49 -13.21 3.65
CA VAL A 301 -6.18 -12.66 3.26
C VAL A 301 -6.28 -11.90 1.94
N ARG A 302 -6.94 -12.48 0.93
CA ARG A 302 -7.17 -11.83 -0.38
C ARG A 302 -7.86 -10.47 -0.26
N ASP A 303 -8.87 -10.36 0.60
CA ASP A 303 -9.56 -9.10 0.84
C ASP A 303 -8.69 -8.09 1.61
N ILE A 304 -7.90 -8.53 2.59
CA ILE A 304 -6.94 -7.67 3.30
C ILE A 304 -5.86 -7.14 2.34
N ILE A 305 -5.32 -8.00 1.47
CA ILE A 305 -4.34 -7.61 0.45
C ILE A 305 -4.96 -6.56 -0.49
N SER A 306 -6.18 -6.78 -0.98
CA SER A 306 -6.85 -5.78 -1.82
C SER A 306 -7.06 -4.44 -1.11
N TYR A 307 -7.34 -4.44 0.20
CA TYR A 307 -7.43 -3.22 1.00
C TYR A 307 -6.07 -2.52 1.16
N LEU A 308 -4.99 -3.26 1.43
CA LEU A 308 -3.63 -2.72 1.48
C LEU A 308 -3.24 -2.07 0.15
N VAL A 309 -3.54 -2.74 -0.96
CA VAL A 309 -3.17 -2.25 -2.29
C VAL A 309 -4.04 -1.07 -2.73
N GLU A 310 -5.36 -1.16 -2.65
CA GLU A 310 -6.27 -0.18 -3.25
C GLU A 310 -6.54 1.04 -2.34
N GLU A 311 -6.56 0.84 -1.02
CA GLU A 311 -6.92 1.91 -0.07
C GLU A 311 -5.70 2.51 0.63
N LYS A 312 -4.63 1.73 0.80
CA LYS A 312 -3.38 2.20 1.42
C LYS A 312 -2.27 2.47 0.41
N GLY A 313 -2.42 2.01 -0.84
CA GLY A 313 -1.41 2.17 -1.89
C GLY A 313 -0.08 1.47 -1.57
N VAL A 314 -0.15 0.40 -0.78
CA VAL A 314 0.99 -0.45 -0.42
C VAL A 314 1.21 -1.48 -1.52
N HIS A 315 2.46 -1.72 -1.88
CA HIS A 315 2.82 -2.81 -2.78
C HIS A 315 2.86 -4.13 -2.03
N VAL A 316 2.18 -5.16 -2.51
CA VAL A 316 2.24 -6.51 -1.93
C VAL A 316 2.86 -7.46 -2.94
N VAL A 317 3.90 -8.19 -2.51
CA VAL A 317 4.58 -9.23 -3.30
C VAL A 317 4.47 -10.53 -2.54
N GLU A 318 3.71 -11.50 -3.06
CA GLU A 318 3.52 -12.81 -2.43
C GLU A 318 4.19 -13.93 -3.21
N ALA A 319 4.64 -14.96 -2.51
CA ALA A 319 5.16 -16.16 -3.14
C ALA A 319 4.05 -16.87 -3.90
N ALA A 320 4.33 -17.32 -5.13
CA ALA A 320 3.35 -18.08 -5.90
C ALA A 320 3.06 -19.46 -5.28
N ALA A 321 3.91 -19.97 -4.36
CA ALA A 321 3.89 -21.30 -3.74
C ALA A 321 4.63 -22.39 -4.52
N ASN A 322 4.89 -23.52 -3.84
CA ASN A 322 5.77 -24.60 -4.27
C ASN A 322 5.02 -25.92 -4.58
N GLY A 323 3.74 -25.86 -4.98
CA GLY A 323 2.89 -27.05 -5.17
C GLY A 323 2.85 -27.62 -6.58
N ASN A 324 3.46 -26.96 -7.57
CA ASN A 324 3.37 -27.29 -8.99
C ASN A 324 1.92 -27.40 -9.50
N ILE A 325 1.02 -26.57 -8.97
CA ILE A 325 -0.37 -26.51 -9.39
C ILE A 325 -0.54 -25.44 -10.51
N ASN A 326 -1.51 -25.69 -11.39
CA ASN A 326 -1.91 -24.73 -12.41
C ASN A 326 -3.04 -23.86 -11.85
N LEU A 327 -2.77 -22.58 -11.59
CA LEU A 327 -3.77 -21.64 -11.07
C LEU A 327 -4.89 -21.33 -12.07
N ASP A 328 -4.70 -21.62 -13.36
CA ASP A 328 -5.75 -21.55 -14.39
C ASP A 328 -6.60 -22.84 -14.46
N HIS A 329 -6.37 -23.82 -13.58
CA HIS A 329 -7.10 -25.08 -13.63
C HIS A 329 -8.62 -24.86 -13.45
N PRO A 330 -9.49 -25.50 -14.26
CA PRO A 330 -10.95 -25.28 -14.21
C PRO A 330 -11.60 -25.53 -12.84
N PHE A 331 -10.97 -26.34 -11.99
CA PHE A 331 -11.41 -26.54 -10.60
C PHE A 331 -11.57 -25.22 -9.83
N PHE A 332 -10.69 -24.25 -10.08
CA PHE A 332 -10.72 -22.97 -9.38
C PHE A 332 -11.80 -22.03 -9.89
N ASP A 333 -12.53 -22.36 -10.96
CA ASP A 333 -13.66 -21.56 -11.48
C ASP A 333 -13.32 -20.06 -11.64
N GLY A 334 -12.13 -19.77 -12.19
CA GLY A 334 -11.64 -18.41 -12.38
C GLY A 334 -11.24 -17.68 -11.10
N TYR A 335 -11.11 -18.36 -9.96
CA TYR A 335 -10.71 -17.74 -8.68
C TYR A 335 -9.40 -16.96 -8.80
N TYR A 336 -8.43 -17.43 -9.58
CA TYR A 336 -7.15 -16.77 -9.83
C TYR A 336 -7.12 -15.91 -11.10
N ASP A 337 -8.23 -15.82 -11.85
CA ASP A 337 -8.30 -14.96 -13.04
C ASP A 337 -8.34 -13.48 -12.61
N ARG A 338 -7.28 -12.75 -12.99
CA ARG A 338 -7.14 -11.31 -12.71
C ARG A 338 -8.25 -10.47 -13.36
N ASN A 339 -8.91 -10.96 -14.42
CA ASN A 339 -10.05 -10.26 -15.03
C ASN A 339 -11.34 -10.40 -14.20
N VAL A 340 -11.42 -11.41 -13.33
CA VAL A 340 -12.55 -11.63 -12.42
C VAL A 340 -12.31 -10.88 -11.11
N PHE A 341 -11.12 -11.03 -10.53
CA PHE A 341 -10.72 -10.28 -9.35
C PHE A 341 -9.20 -10.14 -9.29
N ASP A 342 -8.76 -8.89 -9.17
CA ASP A 342 -7.36 -8.53 -9.04
C ASP A 342 -7.14 -7.75 -7.73
N SER A 343 -6.54 -8.43 -6.75
CA SER A 343 -6.12 -7.83 -5.48
C SER A 343 -5.08 -6.72 -5.67
N GLY A 344 -4.41 -6.70 -6.81
CA GLY A 344 -3.28 -5.83 -7.11
C GLY A 344 -1.94 -6.33 -6.58
N ALA A 345 -1.89 -7.46 -5.86
CA ALA A 345 -0.63 -8.09 -5.46
C ALA A 345 0.13 -8.68 -6.65
N ILE A 346 1.45 -8.75 -6.50
CA ILE A 346 2.38 -9.41 -7.42
C ILE A 346 2.61 -10.84 -6.94
N TYR A 347 2.29 -11.83 -7.77
CA TYR A 347 2.67 -13.22 -7.53
C TYR A 347 4.07 -13.48 -8.09
N ALA A 348 4.96 -13.94 -7.20
CA ALA A 348 6.35 -14.26 -7.49
C ALA A 348 6.53 -15.76 -7.78
N GLY A 349 6.68 -16.11 -9.06
CA GLY A 349 7.08 -17.44 -9.51
C GLY A 349 8.59 -17.67 -9.43
N ALA A 350 8.99 -18.93 -9.60
CA ALA A 350 10.39 -19.34 -9.51
C ALA A 350 10.93 -19.94 -10.82
N VAL A 351 12.13 -19.50 -11.21
CA VAL A 351 12.92 -20.12 -12.29
C VAL A 351 14.07 -20.92 -11.71
N ASN A 352 14.40 -22.06 -12.31
CA ASN A 352 15.70 -22.69 -12.08
C ASN A 352 16.74 -21.98 -12.95
N PRO A 353 17.70 -21.24 -12.36
CA PRO A 353 18.64 -20.47 -13.15
C PRO A 353 19.60 -21.35 -13.96
N GLN A 354 19.81 -22.62 -13.60
CA GLN A 354 20.66 -23.55 -14.35
C GLN A 354 20.00 -24.06 -15.63
N THR A 355 18.67 -24.04 -15.71
CA THR A 355 17.92 -24.41 -16.93
C THR A 355 17.36 -23.21 -17.66
N GLY A 356 17.13 -22.09 -16.95
CA GLY A 356 16.45 -20.91 -17.46
C GLY A 356 14.94 -21.12 -17.65
N LEU A 357 14.40 -22.19 -17.07
CA LEU A 357 13.00 -22.62 -17.14
C LEU A 357 12.39 -22.67 -15.75
N ARG A 358 11.06 -22.65 -15.68
CA ARG A 358 10.27 -22.75 -14.45
C ARG A 358 10.82 -23.84 -13.53
N ALA A 359 10.99 -23.49 -12.25
CA ALA A 359 11.35 -24.47 -11.24
C ALA A 359 10.19 -25.47 -11.08
N TYR A 360 10.51 -26.77 -11.01
CA TYR A 360 9.49 -27.82 -11.11
C TYR A 360 8.37 -27.73 -10.06
N TYR A 361 8.65 -27.11 -8.91
CA TYR A 361 7.69 -26.91 -7.82
C TYR A 361 6.86 -25.63 -7.97
N SER A 362 7.27 -24.65 -8.79
CA SER A 362 6.62 -23.33 -8.84
C SER A 362 5.18 -23.47 -9.34
N GLU A 363 4.24 -22.87 -8.63
CA GLU A 363 2.91 -22.59 -9.19
C GLU A 363 3.02 -21.83 -10.52
N PHE A 364 2.05 -22.05 -11.40
CA PHE A 364 2.04 -21.49 -12.75
C PHE A 364 0.63 -21.15 -13.22
N GLY A 365 0.55 -20.41 -14.33
CA GLY A 365 -0.70 -19.93 -14.91
C GLY A 365 -0.76 -18.41 -14.98
N SER A 366 -1.83 -17.88 -15.56
CA SER A 366 -2.02 -16.47 -15.90
C SER A 366 -2.03 -15.51 -14.71
N ARG A 367 -2.18 -16.03 -13.49
CA ARG A 367 -2.08 -15.26 -12.24
C ARG A 367 -0.65 -14.89 -11.86
N VAL A 368 0.35 -15.69 -12.23
CA VAL A 368 1.75 -15.42 -11.87
C VAL A 368 2.27 -14.27 -12.72
N ASP A 369 2.64 -13.17 -12.06
CA ASP A 369 2.97 -11.91 -12.73
C ASP A 369 4.44 -11.83 -13.14
N LEU A 370 5.31 -12.16 -12.19
CA LEU A 370 6.75 -12.03 -12.30
C LEU A 370 7.41 -13.30 -11.77
N PHE A 371 8.63 -13.57 -12.24
CA PHE A 371 9.47 -14.61 -11.66
C PHE A 371 10.87 -14.10 -11.36
N SER A 372 11.58 -14.79 -10.47
CA SER A 372 13.02 -14.62 -10.28
C SER A 372 13.67 -15.95 -9.92
N TRP A 373 14.94 -15.92 -9.54
CA TRP A 373 15.71 -17.10 -9.17
C TRP A 373 15.05 -17.82 -8.01
N GLY A 374 14.69 -19.09 -8.24
CA GLY A 374 14.13 -19.99 -7.25
C GLY A 374 15.11 -21.05 -6.73
N LEU A 375 16.34 -21.08 -7.25
CA LEU A 375 17.36 -22.02 -6.81
C LEU A 375 18.73 -21.33 -6.86
N ASN A 376 19.67 -21.84 -6.08
CA ASN A 376 21.05 -21.35 -6.05
C ASN A 376 21.15 -19.86 -5.68
N VAL A 377 20.28 -19.39 -4.77
CA VAL A 377 20.28 -18.01 -4.30
C VAL A 377 21.28 -17.86 -3.16
N THR A 378 22.26 -16.98 -3.36
CA THR A 378 23.24 -16.62 -2.33
C THR A 378 22.69 -15.53 -1.42
N THR A 379 22.65 -15.81 -0.12
CA THR A 379 22.10 -14.92 0.91
C THR A 379 22.59 -15.32 2.32
N THR A 380 22.19 -14.58 3.34
CA THR A 380 22.39 -14.92 4.75
C THR A 380 21.62 -16.19 5.13
N ALA A 381 22.05 -16.85 6.20
CA ALA A 381 21.41 -18.06 6.72
C ALA A 381 21.50 -18.07 8.25
N TRP A 382 20.66 -18.88 8.90
CA TRP A 382 20.69 -19.02 10.34
C TRP A 382 20.64 -20.49 10.75
N SER A 383 21.36 -20.82 11.82
CA SER A 383 21.16 -22.05 12.56
C SER A 383 21.54 -21.84 14.01
N VAL A 384 21.06 -22.71 14.90
CA VAL A 384 21.42 -22.68 16.32
C VAL A 384 22.94 -22.72 16.54
N SER A 385 23.68 -23.44 15.67
CA SER A 385 25.15 -23.55 15.76
C SER A 385 25.89 -22.37 15.12
N ASN A 386 25.25 -21.63 14.21
CA ASN A 386 25.80 -20.44 13.55
C ASN A 386 24.77 -19.29 13.46
N PRO A 387 24.40 -18.67 14.59
CA PRO A 387 23.27 -17.73 14.63
C PRO A 387 23.59 -16.32 14.14
N THR A 388 24.87 -15.98 13.92
CA THR A 388 25.29 -14.58 13.66
C THR A 388 26.09 -14.40 12.38
N THR A 389 26.59 -15.48 11.78
CA THR A 389 27.56 -15.43 10.66
C THR A 389 27.28 -16.53 9.64
N GLY A 390 26.01 -16.86 9.43
CA GLY A 390 25.55 -17.90 8.52
C GLY A 390 25.27 -17.34 7.13
N TYR A 391 25.67 -18.08 6.12
CA TYR A 391 25.39 -17.77 4.72
C TYR A 391 25.09 -19.06 3.98
N THR A 392 24.41 -18.96 2.84
CA THR A 392 24.16 -20.09 1.94
C THR A 392 24.30 -19.64 0.50
N HIS A 393 24.56 -20.58 -0.41
CA HIS A 393 24.52 -20.39 -1.86
C HIS A 393 23.30 -21.05 -2.50
N THR A 394 22.46 -21.74 -1.72
CA THR A 394 21.46 -22.68 -2.24
C THR A 394 20.07 -22.45 -1.67
N PHE A 395 19.78 -21.27 -1.12
CA PHE A 395 18.40 -20.91 -0.79
C PHE A 395 17.52 -21.01 -2.03
N SER A 396 16.31 -21.53 -1.86
CA SER A 396 15.48 -21.96 -2.97
C SER A 396 13.98 -21.73 -2.73
N GLY A 397 13.13 -22.31 -3.56
CA GLY A 397 11.68 -22.10 -3.54
C GLY A 397 11.25 -20.79 -4.18
N THR A 398 9.93 -20.62 -4.34
CA THR A 398 9.34 -19.30 -4.59
C THR A 398 9.67 -18.32 -3.44
N SER A 399 9.97 -18.83 -2.25
CA SER A 399 10.55 -18.14 -1.09
C SER A 399 11.83 -17.38 -1.38
N SER A 400 12.64 -17.80 -2.37
CA SER A 400 13.84 -17.06 -2.78
C SER A 400 13.56 -16.03 -3.88
N ALA A 401 12.62 -16.32 -4.79
CA ALA A 401 12.22 -15.39 -5.84
C ALA A 401 11.40 -14.20 -5.32
N ASN A 402 10.58 -14.44 -4.30
CA ASN A 402 9.68 -13.48 -3.67
C ASN A 402 10.40 -12.27 -3.04
N PRO A 403 11.41 -12.43 -2.15
CA PRO A 403 12.19 -11.32 -1.62
C PRO A 403 13.04 -10.61 -2.69
N ILE A 404 13.46 -11.31 -3.76
CA ILE A 404 14.13 -10.65 -4.89
C ILE A 404 13.18 -9.65 -5.55
N ILE A 405 11.95 -10.06 -5.83
CA ILE A 405 10.95 -9.20 -6.47
C ILE A 405 10.50 -8.07 -5.52
N ALA A 406 10.37 -8.32 -4.22
CA ALA A 406 10.09 -7.27 -3.24
C ALA A 406 11.18 -6.20 -3.22
N GLY A 407 12.45 -6.60 -3.28
CA GLY A 407 13.59 -5.68 -3.42
C GLY A 407 13.53 -4.86 -4.72
N VAL A 408 13.15 -5.48 -5.84
CA VAL A 408 12.95 -4.80 -7.13
C VAL A 408 11.87 -3.72 -7.03
N VAL A 409 10.72 -4.05 -6.44
CA VAL A 409 9.61 -3.11 -6.26
C VAL A 409 10.05 -1.91 -5.41
N ALA A 410 10.73 -2.18 -4.29
CA ALA A 410 11.25 -1.13 -3.41
C ALA A 410 12.30 -0.26 -4.11
N SER A 411 13.21 -0.86 -4.87
CA SER A 411 14.25 -0.15 -5.62
C SER A 411 13.63 0.80 -6.65
N LEU A 412 12.69 0.32 -7.47
CA LEU A 412 12.03 1.13 -8.49
C LEU A 412 11.19 2.26 -7.86
N GLN A 413 10.43 1.95 -6.80
CA GLN A 413 9.62 2.94 -6.07
C GLN A 413 10.50 4.01 -5.40
N GLY A 414 11.64 3.63 -4.85
CA GLY A 414 12.63 4.55 -4.27
C GLY A 414 13.21 5.50 -5.31
N ILE A 415 13.54 5.00 -6.51
CA ILE A 415 13.98 5.85 -7.63
C ILE A 415 12.88 6.81 -8.07
N ALA A 416 11.64 6.35 -8.16
CA ALA A 416 10.51 7.21 -8.52
C ALA A 416 10.36 8.39 -7.56
N ARG A 417 10.45 8.13 -6.24
CA ARG A 417 10.46 9.17 -5.20
C ARG A 417 11.65 10.13 -5.38
N ALA A 418 12.87 9.60 -5.52
CA ALA A 418 14.09 10.40 -5.67
C ALA A 418 14.10 11.25 -6.95
N LYS A 419 13.34 10.85 -7.97
CA LYS A 419 13.19 11.58 -9.24
C LYS A 419 12.02 12.55 -9.26
N GLY A 420 11.26 12.67 -8.16
CA GLY A 420 10.13 13.59 -8.05
C GLY A 420 8.83 13.08 -8.69
N LEU A 421 8.79 11.80 -9.09
CA LEU A 421 7.58 11.19 -9.67
C LEU A 421 6.55 10.78 -8.61
N GLY A 422 6.96 10.77 -7.33
CA GLY A 422 6.12 10.36 -6.21
C GLY A 422 5.95 8.84 -6.09
N ASN A 423 4.88 8.43 -5.43
CA ASN A 423 4.51 7.02 -5.31
C ASN A 423 3.89 6.51 -6.62
N ILE A 424 4.35 5.35 -7.10
CA ILE A 424 3.74 4.68 -8.23
C ILE A 424 2.64 3.76 -7.66
N PRO A 425 1.38 3.87 -8.13
CA PRO A 425 0.33 2.98 -7.69
C PRO A 425 0.68 1.50 -7.93
N PRO A 426 0.30 0.56 -7.04
CA PRO A 426 0.74 -0.84 -7.13
C PRO A 426 0.45 -1.54 -8.46
N LYS A 427 -0.77 -1.38 -8.99
CA LYS A 427 -1.15 -1.99 -10.28
C LYS A 427 -0.35 -1.42 -11.45
N GLU A 428 0.00 -0.13 -11.41
CA GLU A 428 0.83 0.51 -12.45
C GLU A 428 2.29 0.09 -12.34
N LEU A 429 2.84 -0.03 -11.13
CA LEU A 429 4.20 -0.53 -10.92
C LEU A 429 4.32 -1.98 -11.39
N ARG A 430 3.37 -2.86 -11.03
CA ARG A 430 3.32 -4.25 -11.51
C ARG A 430 3.25 -4.30 -13.04
N LYS A 431 2.38 -3.50 -13.64
CA LYS A 431 2.24 -3.41 -15.11
C LYS A 431 3.57 -3.00 -15.75
N LEU A 432 4.22 -1.97 -15.24
CA LEU A 432 5.53 -1.52 -15.71
C LEU A 432 6.56 -2.66 -15.67
N LEU A 433 6.67 -3.38 -14.54
CA LEU A 433 7.58 -4.52 -14.41
C LEU A 433 7.26 -5.66 -15.39
N VAL A 434 5.97 -5.95 -15.65
CA VAL A 434 5.55 -6.97 -16.61
C VAL A 434 5.85 -6.56 -18.06
N GLU A 435 5.66 -5.28 -18.39
CA GLU A 435 5.94 -4.73 -19.71
C GLU A 435 7.43 -4.74 -20.03
N THR A 436 8.27 -4.37 -19.06
CA THR A 436 9.73 -4.26 -19.25
C THR A 436 10.51 -5.53 -18.93
N GLY A 437 9.87 -6.51 -18.28
CA GLY A 437 10.50 -7.79 -17.96
C GLY A 437 10.76 -8.68 -19.18
N TYR A 438 11.68 -9.63 -19.01
CA TYR A 438 12.10 -10.58 -20.03
C TYR A 438 11.61 -12.01 -19.74
N PRO A 439 11.34 -12.83 -20.77
CA PRO A 439 10.80 -14.18 -20.58
C PRO A 439 11.85 -15.16 -20.04
N GLN A 440 11.38 -16.36 -19.69
CA GLN A 440 12.22 -17.55 -19.57
C GLN A 440 13.07 -17.78 -20.85
N ILE A 441 14.11 -18.62 -20.78
CA ILE A 441 15.04 -18.82 -21.91
C ILE A 441 14.35 -19.32 -23.19
N ASN A 442 13.21 -20.02 -23.06
CA ASN A 442 12.40 -20.50 -24.17
C ASN A 442 11.47 -19.43 -24.80
N GLY A 443 11.50 -18.20 -24.30
CA GLY A 443 10.64 -17.11 -24.77
C GLY A 443 9.24 -17.06 -24.14
N ASN A 444 8.91 -17.98 -23.22
CA ASN A 444 7.60 -18.01 -22.56
C ASN A 444 7.46 -16.84 -21.56
N ARG A 445 6.39 -16.05 -21.72
CA ARG A 445 6.05 -14.88 -20.87
C ARG A 445 4.82 -15.12 -19.98
N THR A 446 4.17 -16.28 -20.08
CA THR A 446 2.83 -16.49 -19.51
C THR A 446 2.75 -17.63 -18.51
N GLU A 447 3.67 -18.60 -18.56
CA GLU A 447 3.66 -19.73 -17.61
C GLU A 447 3.89 -19.27 -16.17
N ILE A 448 4.89 -18.41 -15.94
CA ILE A 448 5.22 -17.83 -14.62
C ILE A 448 5.49 -16.32 -14.74
N GLY A 449 4.90 -15.67 -15.74
CA GLY A 449 5.15 -14.27 -16.02
C GLY A 449 6.53 -14.00 -16.63
N VAL A 450 7.16 -12.89 -16.22
CA VAL A 450 8.46 -12.41 -16.73
C VAL A 450 9.43 -12.10 -15.60
N GLN A 451 10.74 -12.18 -15.86
CA GLN A 451 11.74 -11.70 -14.91
C GLN A 451 11.86 -10.17 -15.02
N PRO A 452 11.72 -9.42 -13.91
CA PRO A 452 11.87 -7.97 -13.97
C PRO A 452 13.31 -7.58 -14.30
N ASP A 453 13.46 -6.47 -15.01
CA ASP A 453 14.74 -5.85 -15.33
C ASP A 453 14.68 -4.39 -14.89
N LEU A 454 15.38 -4.05 -13.79
CA LEU A 454 15.31 -2.72 -13.21
C LEU A 454 15.83 -1.65 -14.15
N GLU A 455 16.88 -1.92 -14.93
CA GLU A 455 17.44 -0.95 -15.88
C GLU A 455 16.37 -0.51 -16.89
N VAL A 456 15.73 -1.48 -17.54
CA VAL A 456 14.68 -1.23 -18.54
C VAL A 456 13.42 -0.62 -17.90
N ALA A 457 13.04 -1.08 -16.70
CA ALA A 457 11.91 -0.53 -15.96
C ALA A 457 12.12 0.95 -15.59
N ILE A 458 13.33 1.31 -15.14
CA ILE A 458 13.69 2.68 -14.79
C ILE A 458 13.68 3.57 -16.02
N GLU A 459 14.27 3.13 -17.14
CA GLU A 459 14.26 3.89 -18.40
C GLU A 459 12.82 4.18 -18.86
N LYS A 460 11.95 3.17 -18.87
CA LYS A 460 10.54 3.31 -19.25
C LYS A 460 9.78 4.23 -18.29
N MET A 461 9.96 4.06 -16.97
CA MET A 461 9.34 4.91 -15.95
C MET A 461 9.71 6.38 -16.13
N LEU A 462 11.00 6.66 -16.36
CA LEU A 462 11.49 8.02 -16.55
C LEU A 462 10.97 8.62 -17.85
N ALA A 463 10.92 7.83 -18.93
CA ALA A 463 10.34 8.26 -20.21
C ALA A 463 8.84 8.57 -20.08
N ASP A 464 8.07 7.72 -19.41
CA ASP A 464 6.63 7.92 -19.17
C ASP A 464 6.36 9.11 -18.22
N GLY A 465 7.27 9.33 -17.26
CA GLY A 465 7.22 10.48 -16.36
C GLY A 465 7.62 11.80 -17.03
N ALA A 466 8.47 11.74 -18.07
CA ALA A 466 9.04 12.90 -18.76
C ALA A 466 8.01 13.78 -19.49
N ASP A 467 6.84 13.22 -19.81
CA ASP A 467 5.80 13.84 -20.65
C ASP A 467 4.49 14.17 -19.90
N LYS A 468 4.51 14.23 -18.56
CA LYS A 468 3.33 14.66 -17.79
C LYS A 468 3.25 16.18 -17.65
N PRO A 469 2.06 16.80 -17.77
CA PRO A 469 1.90 18.24 -17.58
C PRO A 469 2.20 18.64 -16.13
N PRO A 470 2.59 19.91 -15.89
CA PRO A 470 2.70 20.44 -14.54
C PRO A 470 1.35 20.35 -13.80
N THR A 471 1.40 20.29 -12.47
CA THR A 471 0.22 20.36 -11.60
C THR A 471 0.32 21.55 -10.66
N GLY A 472 -0.81 22.09 -10.20
CA GLY A 472 -0.78 23.21 -9.27
C GLY A 472 -2.14 23.79 -8.93
N ARG A 473 -2.12 24.85 -8.11
CA ARG A 473 -3.28 25.67 -7.75
C ARG A 473 -2.90 27.15 -7.69
N LEU A 474 -3.88 28.00 -7.98
CA LEU A 474 -3.78 29.44 -7.85
C LEU A 474 -4.37 29.84 -6.49
N ALA A 475 -3.59 30.52 -5.66
CA ALA A 475 -4.04 31.04 -4.38
C ALA A 475 -4.32 32.54 -4.50
N VAL A 476 -5.56 32.93 -4.21
CA VAL A 476 -6.06 34.31 -4.20
C VAL A 476 -6.91 34.54 -2.95
N PRO A 477 -7.07 35.79 -2.47
CA PRO A 477 -8.07 36.12 -1.46
C PRO A 477 -9.49 35.89 -2.00
N GLU A 478 -10.42 35.52 -1.12
CA GLU A 478 -11.83 35.28 -1.47
C GLU A 478 -12.53 36.57 -1.94
N GLU A 479 -12.25 37.68 -1.23
CA GLU A 479 -12.79 39.00 -1.52
C GLU A 479 -11.70 40.08 -1.35
N VAL A 480 -11.85 41.18 -2.09
CA VAL A 480 -10.96 42.36 -2.04
C VAL A 480 -11.78 43.63 -2.10
N ALA A 481 -11.38 44.69 -1.40
CA ALA A 481 -12.08 45.98 -1.48
C ALA A 481 -11.80 46.71 -2.81
N SER A 482 -12.75 47.54 -3.22
CA SER A 482 -12.64 48.48 -4.34
C SER A 482 -11.36 49.32 -4.24
N GLY A 483 -10.48 49.25 -5.25
CA GLY A 483 -9.19 49.95 -5.26
C GLY A 483 -8.06 49.31 -4.42
N GLU A 484 -8.30 48.19 -3.73
CA GLU A 484 -7.31 47.54 -2.88
C GLU A 484 -6.24 46.79 -3.68
N THR A 485 -5.01 46.80 -3.19
CA THR A 485 -3.91 45.98 -3.70
C THR A 485 -3.80 44.67 -2.90
N PHE A 486 -3.71 43.55 -3.60
CA PHE A 486 -3.57 42.20 -3.02
C PHE A 486 -2.48 41.39 -3.74
N SER A 487 -2.15 40.22 -3.20
CA SER A 487 -1.17 39.29 -3.78
C SER A 487 -1.83 37.98 -4.20
N ALA A 488 -1.42 37.45 -5.34
CA ALA A 488 -1.77 36.12 -5.81
C ALA A 488 -0.50 35.27 -5.98
N HIS A 489 -0.58 34.00 -5.62
CA HIS A 489 0.56 33.07 -5.65
C HIS A 489 0.20 31.75 -6.33
N VAL A 490 1.11 31.24 -7.15
CA VAL A 490 0.98 29.94 -7.80
C VAL A 490 1.79 28.88 -7.06
N TYR A 491 1.11 27.88 -6.53
CA TYR A 491 1.72 26.65 -6.03
C TYR A 491 1.66 25.62 -7.15
N ALA A 492 2.77 25.41 -7.86
CA ALA A 492 2.83 24.46 -8.96
C ALA A 492 4.17 23.72 -9.00
N GLN A 493 4.15 22.52 -9.57
CA GLN A 493 5.33 21.67 -9.75
C GLN A 493 5.27 20.97 -11.11
N SER A 494 6.44 20.76 -11.72
CA SER A 494 6.58 19.83 -12.84
C SER A 494 6.89 18.44 -12.28
N PRO A 495 6.22 17.37 -12.73
CA PRO A 495 6.56 15.99 -12.36
C PRO A 495 8.02 15.62 -12.64
N THR A 496 8.71 16.35 -13.51
CA THR A 496 10.12 16.14 -13.86
C THR A 496 11.05 17.24 -13.36
N ASN A 497 10.57 18.09 -12.44
CA ASN A 497 11.31 19.23 -11.89
C ASN A 497 11.86 20.18 -12.97
N LYS A 498 11.24 20.22 -14.16
CA LYS A 498 11.56 21.23 -15.17
C LYS A 498 11.26 22.64 -14.62
N PRO A 499 12.07 23.65 -14.96
CA PRO A 499 11.78 25.04 -14.61
C PRO A 499 10.41 25.46 -15.13
N LEU A 500 9.60 26.09 -14.26
CA LEU A 500 8.28 26.57 -14.62
C LEU A 500 8.34 28.03 -15.08
N THR A 501 7.52 28.35 -16.07
CA THR A 501 7.26 29.71 -16.55
C THR A 501 5.79 30.04 -16.35
N TYR A 502 5.50 31.31 -16.08
CA TYR A 502 4.16 31.78 -15.74
C TYR A 502 3.73 32.84 -16.75
N ARG A 503 2.45 32.84 -17.12
CA ARG A 503 1.84 33.90 -17.91
C ARG A 503 0.47 34.25 -17.35
N TRP A 504 0.40 35.38 -16.66
CA TRP A 504 -0.81 35.87 -16.03
C TRP A 504 -1.70 36.59 -17.03
N THR A 505 -3.01 36.39 -16.89
CA THR A 505 -4.06 37.18 -17.53
C THR A 505 -5.06 37.59 -16.46
N ALA A 506 -5.14 38.90 -16.22
CA ALA A 506 -5.97 39.47 -15.18
C ALA A 506 -7.08 40.32 -15.79
N THR A 507 -8.33 39.88 -15.66
CA THR A 507 -9.48 40.61 -16.20
C THR A 507 -9.98 41.58 -15.13
N ARG A 508 -9.91 42.89 -15.41
CA ARG A 508 -10.28 44.02 -14.54
C ARG A 508 -9.29 44.38 -13.43
N PHE A 509 -8.24 43.60 -13.21
CA PHE A 509 -7.18 43.94 -12.25
C PHE A 509 -5.96 44.54 -12.95
N MET A 510 -5.17 45.35 -12.23
CA MET A 510 -3.91 45.91 -12.71
C MET A 510 -2.71 45.36 -11.93
N PRO A 511 -1.62 44.92 -12.58
CA PRO A 511 -1.41 44.91 -14.04
C PRO A 511 -2.23 43.80 -14.73
N PRO A 512 -2.57 43.96 -16.03
CA PRO A 512 -3.39 42.98 -16.76
C PRO A 512 -2.62 41.69 -17.13
N ILE A 513 -1.29 41.72 -17.07
CA ILE A 513 -0.39 40.63 -17.41
C ILE A 513 0.82 40.58 -16.45
N GLY A 514 1.49 39.44 -16.40
CA GLY A 514 2.68 39.20 -15.58
C GLY A 514 3.33 37.86 -15.89
N ASN A 515 4.51 37.59 -15.32
CA ASN A 515 5.28 36.38 -15.63
C ASN A 515 6.06 35.75 -14.45
N THR A 516 5.80 36.19 -13.22
CA THR A 516 6.44 35.67 -12.00
C THR A 516 5.52 34.69 -11.26
N GLN A 517 6.06 33.84 -10.39
CA GLN A 517 5.27 32.89 -9.59
C GLN A 517 4.29 33.58 -8.62
N THR A 518 4.68 34.76 -8.12
CA THR A 518 3.85 35.63 -7.28
C THR A 518 3.65 36.96 -8.00
N MET A 519 2.42 37.47 -7.99
CA MET A 519 2.06 38.75 -8.58
C MET A 519 1.25 39.58 -7.57
N SER A 520 1.43 40.90 -7.60
CA SER A 520 0.57 41.84 -6.88
C SER A 520 -0.37 42.52 -7.87
N PHE A 521 -1.65 42.59 -7.52
CA PHE A 521 -2.72 43.13 -8.33
C PHE A 521 -3.50 44.20 -7.57
N THR A 522 -4.01 45.20 -8.27
CA THR A 522 -4.91 46.24 -7.73
C THR A 522 -6.31 46.05 -8.32
N ALA A 523 -7.30 45.98 -7.44
CA ALA A 523 -8.72 45.93 -7.80
C ALA A 523 -9.17 47.25 -8.44
N PRO A 524 -10.08 47.22 -9.42
CA PRO A 524 -10.65 48.43 -9.97
C PRO A 524 -11.53 49.11 -8.91
N THR A 525 -11.71 50.42 -9.04
CA THR A 525 -12.73 51.12 -8.25
C THR A 525 -14.12 50.77 -8.80
N VAL A 526 -14.97 50.20 -7.96
CA VAL A 526 -16.36 49.83 -8.26
C VAL A 526 -17.32 50.47 -7.26
N THR A 527 -18.53 50.77 -7.74
CA THR A 527 -19.65 51.33 -6.95
C THR A 527 -20.69 50.27 -6.57
N ALA A 528 -20.56 49.06 -7.10
CA ALA A 528 -21.35 47.88 -6.73
C ALA A 528 -20.45 46.63 -6.75
N ASP A 529 -20.79 45.63 -5.92
CA ASP A 529 -20.08 44.36 -5.84
C ASP A 529 -19.92 43.74 -7.24
N THR A 530 -18.68 43.47 -7.63
CA THR A 530 -18.33 43.01 -8.99
C THR A 530 -17.39 41.83 -8.94
N ARG A 531 -17.57 40.85 -9.83
CA ARG A 531 -16.67 39.69 -9.91
C ARG A 531 -15.54 39.93 -10.92
N GLY A 532 -14.31 39.67 -10.50
CA GLY A 532 -13.11 39.63 -11.36
C GLY A 532 -12.59 38.22 -11.54
N THR A 533 -11.74 38.02 -12.55
CA THR A 533 -11.10 36.73 -12.84
C THR A 533 -9.59 36.89 -12.98
N LEU A 534 -8.85 36.02 -12.30
CA LEU A 534 -7.41 35.84 -12.47
C LEU A 534 -7.15 34.46 -13.07
N SER A 535 -6.41 34.42 -14.17
CA SER A 535 -5.92 33.19 -14.76
C SER A 535 -4.40 33.24 -14.92
N VAL A 536 -3.74 32.10 -14.78
CA VAL A 536 -2.30 31.96 -15.01
C VAL A 536 -2.03 30.66 -15.75
N ASP A 537 -1.35 30.79 -16.88
CA ASP A 537 -0.78 29.65 -17.59
C ASP A 537 0.55 29.30 -16.92
N VAL A 538 0.67 28.05 -16.49
CA VAL A 538 1.89 27.47 -15.92
C VAL A 538 2.45 26.47 -16.93
N SER A 539 3.64 26.75 -17.44
CA SER A 539 4.29 25.91 -18.45
C SER A 539 5.65 25.40 -17.99
N ASP A 540 5.93 24.14 -18.28
CA ASP A 540 7.24 23.51 -18.10
C ASP A 540 8.09 23.53 -19.40
N GLY A 541 7.66 24.29 -20.41
CA GLY A 541 8.27 24.38 -21.73
C GLY A 541 7.75 23.37 -22.76
N THR A 542 7.02 22.33 -22.33
CA THR A 542 6.41 21.32 -23.21
C THR A 542 4.89 21.33 -23.07
N HIS A 543 4.41 21.34 -21.84
CA HIS A 543 3.01 21.37 -21.46
C HIS A 543 2.65 22.72 -20.84
N THR A 544 1.37 23.04 -20.88
CA THR A 544 0.82 24.22 -20.21
C THR A 544 -0.49 23.84 -19.55
N ILE A 545 -0.64 24.16 -18.27
CA ILE A 545 -1.94 24.13 -17.57
C ILE A 545 -2.40 25.56 -17.31
N THR A 546 -3.71 25.79 -17.31
CA THR A 546 -4.30 27.08 -16.94
C THR A 546 -5.00 26.95 -15.60
N LEU A 547 -4.56 27.73 -14.61
CA LEU A 547 -5.20 27.84 -13.30
C LEU A 547 -6.05 29.10 -13.29
N THR A 548 -7.32 29.00 -12.89
CA THR A 548 -8.26 30.14 -12.90
C THR A 548 -9.00 30.23 -11.58
N GLU A 549 -9.05 31.44 -11.04
CA GLU A 549 -9.79 31.76 -9.82
C GLU A 549 -10.63 33.02 -10.02
N HIS A 550 -11.71 33.13 -9.25
CA HIS A 550 -12.61 34.27 -9.28
C HIS A 550 -12.63 34.99 -7.94
N LEU A 551 -12.59 36.32 -7.96
CA LEU A 551 -12.60 37.15 -6.76
C LEU A 551 -13.80 38.10 -6.78
N ASN A 552 -14.40 38.32 -5.61
CA ASN A 552 -15.40 39.36 -5.43
C ASN A 552 -14.73 40.69 -5.03
N ILE A 553 -15.02 41.75 -5.77
CA ILE A 553 -14.58 43.11 -5.48
C ILE A 553 -15.71 43.82 -4.73
N LYS A 554 -15.49 44.16 -3.46
CA LYS A 554 -16.48 44.80 -2.59
C LYS A 554 -16.49 46.31 -2.79
N ALA A 555 -17.66 46.86 -3.11
CA ALA A 555 -17.83 48.31 -3.13
C ALA A 555 -17.68 48.90 -1.71
N PRO A 556 -17.26 50.18 -1.57
CA PRO A 556 -17.20 50.83 -0.27
C PRO A 556 -18.56 50.77 0.45
N ALA A 557 -18.57 50.40 1.73
CA ALA A 557 -19.78 50.47 2.56
C ALA A 557 -20.17 51.95 2.70
N GLY A 558 -21.13 52.42 1.91
CA GLY A 558 -21.47 53.84 1.88
C GLY A 558 -22.30 54.35 0.70
N GLY A 559 -22.75 53.50 -0.23
CA GLY A 559 -23.89 53.82 -1.09
C GLY A 559 -25.19 53.78 -0.28
N GLY A 560 -25.35 54.72 0.65
CA GLY A 560 -26.37 54.68 1.69
C GLY A 560 -27.72 55.12 1.17
N GLU A 561 -28.59 54.14 0.85
CA GLU A 561 -30.07 54.17 0.83
C GLU A 561 -30.81 55.33 0.11
N CYS A 562 -30.12 56.38 -0.35
CA CYS A 562 -30.63 57.70 -0.72
C CYS A 562 -29.78 58.33 -1.84
N GLY A 563 -29.26 57.51 -2.75
CA GLY A 563 -28.46 57.95 -3.90
C GLY A 563 -27.05 58.44 -3.52
N ASP A 564 -26.71 59.66 -3.94
CA ASP A 564 -25.37 60.25 -3.77
C ASP A 564 -25.11 60.83 -2.36
N ILE A 565 -26.07 60.68 -1.43
CA ILE A 565 -25.94 61.20 -0.07
C ILE A 565 -25.11 60.22 0.77
N PRO A 566 -23.98 60.65 1.37
CA PRO A 566 -23.16 59.78 2.20
C PRO A 566 -23.91 59.24 3.42
N ALA A 567 -23.69 57.98 3.79
CA ALA A 567 -24.24 57.43 5.04
C ALA A 567 -23.69 58.17 6.28
N TRP A 568 -24.50 58.27 7.33
CA TRP A 568 -24.04 58.79 8.62
C TRP A 568 -22.97 57.87 9.23
N ASP A 569 -21.81 58.46 9.53
CA ASP A 569 -20.64 57.86 10.16
C ASP A 569 -20.56 58.32 11.63
N ASP A 570 -20.44 57.37 12.56
CA ASP A 570 -20.38 57.62 14.01
C ASP A 570 -19.00 58.11 14.49
N GLY A 571 -17.94 57.84 13.72
CA GLY A 571 -16.57 58.29 13.97
C GLY A 571 -16.30 59.70 13.44
N LYS A 572 -17.11 60.20 12.51
CA LYS A 572 -16.92 61.52 11.87
C LYS A 572 -17.36 62.69 12.78
N VAL A 573 -16.54 63.75 12.77
CA VAL A 573 -16.90 65.05 13.36
C VAL A 573 -17.67 65.86 12.31
N TYR A 574 -18.86 66.33 12.67
CA TYR A 574 -19.74 67.14 11.84
C TYR A 574 -19.70 68.60 12.27
N ASP A 575 -18.72 69.32 11.78
CA ASP A 575 -18.48 70.75 12.06
C ASP A 575 -18.83 71.68 10.88
N VAL A 576 -19.17 71.10 9.72
CA VAL A 576 -19.59 71.84 8.52
C VAL A 576 -21.09 72.11 8.56
N ALA A 577 -21.46 73.39 8.49
CA ALA A 577 -22.85 73.81 8.50
C ALA A 577 -23.63 73.23 7.30
N LYS A 578 -24.78 72.62 7.59
CA LYS A 578 -25.71 72.02 6.60
C LYS A 578 -25.16 70.80 5.84
N GLU A 579 -24.16 70.12 6.37
CA GLU A 579 -23.72 68.84 5.83
C GLU A 579 -24.86 67.80 5.84
N GLU A 580 -25.01 67.04 4.76
CA GLU A 580 -26.08 66.05 4.58
C GLU A 580 -25.58 64.62 4.82
N VAL A 581 -26.40 63.81 5.48
CA VAL A 581 -26.14 62.37 5.69
C VAL A 581 -27.42 61.55 5.50
N ALA A 582 -27.26 60.32 5.03
CA ALA A 582 -28.31 59.32 4.92
C ALA A 582 -28.29 58.40 6.14
N PHE A 583 -29.45 58.18 6.76
CA PHE A 583 -29.60 57.25 7.87
C PHE A 583 -31.03 56.71 7.94
N LYS A 584 -31.21 55.39 7.86
CA LYS A 584 -32.54 54.74 7.88
C LYS A 584 -33.50 55.32 6.84
N GLU A 585 -33.09 55.29 5.57
CA GLU A 585 -33.88 55.76 4.42
C GLU A 585 -34.33 57.24 4.48
N LYS A 586 -33.68 58.04 5.34
CA LYS A 586 -33.94 59.48 5.49
C LYS A 586 -32.67 60.30 5.35
N LYS A 587 -32.84 61.49 4.78
CA LYS A 587 -31.81 62.53 4.70
C LYS A 587 -31.89 63.44 5.93
N TYR A 588 -30.77 63.61 6.60
CA TYR A 588 -30.59 64.54 7.72
C TYR A 588 -29.61 65.64 7.35
N ILE A 589 -29.83 66.83 7.92
CA ILE A 589 -28.99 68.01 7.71
C ILE A 589 -28.43 68.45 9.05
N GLN A 590 -27.11 68.64 9.11
CA GLN A 590 -26.42 69.12 10.32
C GLN A 590 -26.92 70.51 10.73
N ASN A 591 -27.12 70.70 12.03
CA ASN A 591 -27.60 71.95 12.64
C ASN A 591 -26.58 72.52 13.65
N PHE A 592 -25.99 71.67 14.49
CA PHE A 592 -24.91 72.05 15.40
C PHE A 592 -23.74 71.07 15.29
N TRP A 593 -22.57 71.53 15.73
CA TRP A 593 -21.38 70.69 15.87
C TRP A 593 -21.72 69.42 16.65
N ASN A 594 -21.35 68.26 16.10
CA ASN A 594 -21.51 67.00 16.79
C ASN A 594 -20.54 65.93 16.30
N GLN A 595 -20.35 64.89 17.12
CA GLN A 595 -19.68 63.64 16.76
C GLN A 595 -20.44 62.52 17.48
N ASN A 596 -20.64 61.40 16.80
CA ASN A 596 -21.36 60.24 17.35
C ASN A 596 -22.76 60.61 17.92
N LYS A 597 -23.47 61.54 17.28
CA LYS A 597 -24.88 61.83 17.58
C LYS A 597 -25.74 61.25 16.47
N GLN A 598 -26.46 60.18 16.77
CA GLN A 598 -27.29 59.46 15.81
C GLN A 598 -28.44 60.35 15.29
N PRO A 599 -28.64 60.54 13.97
CA PRO A 599 -29.53 61.57 13.44
C PRO A 599 -31.02 61.40 13.76
N ASP A 600 -31.53 60.17 13.84
CA ASP A 600 -32.93 59.88 14.18
C ASP A 600 -33.27 60.17 15.65
N LEU A 601 -32.30 60.01 16.55
CA LEU A 601 -32.46 60.26 17.99
C LEU A 601 -32.14 61.70 18.40
N HIS A 602 -31.34 62.38 17.59
CA HIS A 602 -30.80 63.71 17.88
C HIS A 602 -31.24 64.76 16.85
N SER A 603 -32.46 64.61 16.31
CA SER A 603 -33.09 65.59 15.43
C SER A 603 -34.33 66.24 16.04
N ALA A 604 -34.53 67.52 15.75
CA ALA A 604 -35.74 68.28 16.08
C ALA A 604 -35.89 69.51 15.18
N GLU A 605 -37.04 70.18 15.27
CA GLU A 605 -37.29 71.45 14.57
C GLU A 605 -36.34 72.56 15.08
N PHE A 606 -36.01 72.56 16.38
CA PHE A 606 -35.11 73.52 17.01
C PHE A 606 -34.23 72.85 18.08
N GLY A 607 -33.02 73.37 18.30
CA GLY A 607 -32.20 73.08 19.49
C GLY A 607 -31.52 71.70 19.54
N LYS A 608 -31.55 70.91 18.47
CA LYS A 608 -30.86 69.61 18.34
C LYS A 608 -29.81 69.60 17.25
N GLU A 609 -28.85 68.68 17.36
CA GLU A 609 -27.65 68.55 16.53
C GLU A 609 -27.97 68.32 15.05
N TRP A 610 -29.10 67.67 14.76
CA TRP A 610 -29.63 67.44 13.42
C TRP A 610 -30.99 68.12 13.23
N LYS A 611 -31.31 68.46 11.98
CA LYS A 611 -32.70 68.77 11.58
C LYS A 611 -33.51 67.50 11.42
N LEU A 612 -34.84 67.60 11.55
CA LEU A 612 -35.75 66.47 11.32
C LEU A 612 -35.48 65.83 9.95
N GLY A 613 -35.32 64.50 9.96
CA GLY A 613 -35.05 63.73 8.76
C GLY A 613 -36.21 63.81 7.78
N VAL A 614 -35.89 64.05 6.52
CA VAL A 614 -36.85 63.98 5.41
C VAL A 614 -36.67 62.66 4.67
N ASP A 615 -37.75 62.08 4.17
CA ASP A 615 -37.65 60.88 3.34
C ASP A 615 -36.78 61.16 2.13
N CYS A 616 -35.99 60.17 1.73
CA CYS A 616 -35.08 60.33 0.61
C CYS A 616 -35.83 60.51 -0.72
N PRO A 617 -35.29 61.31 -1.66
CA PRO A 617 -35.91 61.57 -2.95
C PRO A 617 -35.95 60.35 -3.89
#